data_AF-A0A2N2H0R3-F1
#
_entry.id   AF-A0A2N2H0R3-F1
#
_cell.length_a   1.000
_cell.length_b   1.000
_cell.length_c   1.000
_cell.angle_alpha   90.00
_cell.angle_beta   90.00
_cell.angle_gamma   90.00
#
_symmetry.space_group_name_H-M   'P 1'
#
loop_
_entity.id
_entity.type
_entity.pdbx_description
1 polymer ?
#
loop_
_entity_poly.entity_id
_entity_poly.type
_entity_poly.pdbx_seq_one_letter_code
_entity_poly.pdbx_strand_id
1 'polypeptide(L)'
;MWKELRLNIQTVVNLQTLIVAGLSVAITLLCRHFGIVADIPTSLIGIAVVFPIVFSIQAAYRRREEGLRFFSSMKSHTMALFFAHRDWLPKPEPHQPARLREHCTGLFHAIGEDLLPAGRSDSTRARVYGHFSALSRLHEELRAAAVTPSEVSRANQYLSRVMLEYEMARNISMYRTPRALRAYSRFFLNVFPIAFAPSFALLSDKHPGLPWVGPFVAVLYTIVLVTLDHIQEELEDPFDGLGDDDINLDLTNSFVPLTESFTRLEPTAPHLHSIEFSEAEQGD
;
A
#
# COMPACT_ATOMS: atom_id res chain seq x y z
N MET A 1 15.73 13.11 -13.52
CA MET A 1 14.76 14.11 -14.03
C MET A 1 14.25 13.79 -15.43
N TRP A 2 15.05 13.79 -16.51
CA TRP A 2 14.55 13.47 -17.86
C TRP A 2 14.22 11.98 -18.08
N LYS A 3 14.92 11.05 -17.39
CA LYS A 3 14.58 9.61 -17.39
C LYS A 3 13.28 9.33 -16.63
N GLU A 4 13.16 9.87 -15.41
CA GLU A 4 11.92 9.87 -14.60
C GLU A 4 10.73 10.42 -15.40
N LEU A 5 10.89 11.58 -16.05
CA LEU A 5 9.83 12.18 -16.86
C LEU A 5 9.45 11.30 -18.07
N ARG A 6 10.42 10.63 -18.70
CA ARG A 6 10.18 9.74 -19.84
C ARG A 6 9.45 8.47 -19.44
N LEU A 7 9.75 7.91 -18.26
CA LEU A 7 9.05 6.74 -17.71
C LEU A 7 7.60 7.11 -17.37
N ASN A 8 7.38 8.22 -16.67
CA ASN A 8 6.03 8.68 -16.32
C ASN A 8 5.19 9.03 -17.56
N ILE A 9 5.80 9.61 -18.59
CA ILE A 9 5.13 9.86 -19.88
C ILE A 9 4.80 8.55 -20.61
N GLN A 10 5.62 7.51 -20.50
CA GLN A 10 5.34 6.20 -21.08
C GLN A 10 4.18 5.48 -20.37
N THR A 11 4.01 5.70 -19.07
CA THR A 11 2.83 5.25 -18.31
C THR A 11 1.54 5.95 -18.78
N VAL A 12 1.63 7.25 -19.10
CA VAL A 12 0.49 8.04 -19.61
C VAL A 12 0.17 7.73 -21.08
N VAL A 13 1.20 7.58 -21.92
CA VAL A 13 1.09 7.33 -23.37
C VAL A 13 1.25 5.84 -23.65
N ASN A 14 0.23 5.07 -23.29
CA ASN A 14 0.13 3.65 -23.60
C ASN A 14 -0.51 3.43 -24.98
N LEU A 15 -0.39 2.22 -25.54
CA LEU A 15 -1.03 1.82 -26.79
C LEU A 15 -2.55 2.04 -26.73
N GLN A 16 -3.17 1.80 -25.57
CA GLN A 16 -4.59 2.11 -25.33
C GLN A 16 -4.89 3.60 -25.57
N THR A 17 -4.09 4.51 -25.00
CA THR A 17 -4.23 5.97 -25.20
C THR A 17 -4.13 6.33 -26.68
N LEU A 18 -3.16 5.75 -27.41
CA LEU A 18 -2.98 6.01 -28.84
C LEU A 18 -4.16 5.52 -29.68
N ILE A 19 -4.69 4.33 -29.39
CA ILE A 19 -5.84 3.76 -30.10
C ILE A 19 -7.08 4.61 -29.86
N VAL A 20 -7.39 4.93 -28.60
CA VAL A 20 -8.60 5.71 -28.24
C VAL A 20 -8.49 7.13 -28.80
N ALA A 21 -7.30 7.75 -28.75
CA ALA A 21 -7.10 9.11 -29.26
C ALA A 21 -7.19 9.14 -30.77
N GLY A 22 -6.55 8.19 -31.46
CA GLY A 22 -6.64 8.06 -32.91
C GLY A 22 -8.08 7.84 -33.38
N LEU A 23 -8.83 6.97 -32.69
CA LEU A 23 -10.23 6.71 -33.00
C LEU A 23 -11.12 7.93 -32.73
N SER A 24 -10.93 8.62 -31.61
CA SER A 24 -11.65 9.84 -31.26
C SER A 24 -11.40 10.96 -32.29
N VAL A 25 -10.15 11.16 -32.72
CA VAL A 25 -9.79 12.12 -33.77
C VAL A 25 -10.40 11.72 -35.11
N ALA A 26 -10.26 10.46 -35.52
CA ALA A 26 -10.80 9.98 -36.79
C ALA A 26 -12.32 10.17 -36.87
N ILE A 27 -13.04 9.83 -35.81
CA ILE A 27 -14.50 10.01 -35.74
C ILE A 27 -14.86 11.49 -35.68
N THR A 28 -14.10 12.32 -34.97
CA THR A 28 -14.31 13.79 -34.95
C THR A 28 -14.19 14.39 -36.35
N LEU A 29 -13.16 13.98 -37.11
CA LEU A 29 -12.97 14.43 -38.50
C LEU A 29 -14.08 13.91 -39.42
N LEU A 30 -14.53 12.68 -39.23
CA LEU A 30 -15.64 12.09 -39.97
C LEU A 30 -16.96 12.83 -39.68
N CYS A 31 -17.27 13.08 -38.41
CA CYS A 31 -18.42 13.85 -37.97
C CYS A 31 -18.43 15.24 -38.63
N ARG A 32 -17.27 15.91 -38.66
CA ARG A 32 -17.14 17.19 -39.34
C ARG A 32 -17.37 17.09 -40.85
N HIS A 33 -16.82 16.07 -41.51
CA HIS A 33 -16.98 15.89 -42.95
C HIS A 33 -18.44 15.67 -43.35
N PHE A 34 -19.20 14.91 -42.55
CA PHE A 34 -20.62 14.63 -42.79
C PHE A 34 -21.57 15.67 -42.15
N GLY A 35 -21.05 16.70 -41.50
CA GLY A 35 -21.86 17.71 -40.79
C GLY A 35 -22.64 17.14 -39.60
N ILE A 36 -22.19 16.02 -39.02
CA ILE A 36 -22.78 15.40 -37.84
C ILE A 36 -22.24 16.11 -36.61
N VAL A 37 -23.00 17.09 -36.11
CA VAL A 37 -22.66 17.87 -34.93
C VAL A 37 -23.75 17.72 -33.87
N ALA A 38 -23.35 17.63 -32.60
CA ALA A 38 -24.29 17.54 -31.49
C ALA A 38 -23.76 18.28 -30.27
N ASP A 39 -24.63 19.05 -29.61
CA ASP A 39 -24.32 19.71 -28.34
C ASP A 39 -24.64 18.75 -27.19
N ILE A 40 -23.66 17.93 -26.81
CA ILE A 40 -23.82 16.94 -25.75
C ILE A 40 -23.49 17.61 -24.41
N PRO A 41 -24.36 17.52 -23.39
CA PRO A 41 -24.12 18.15 -22.10
C PRO A 41 -22.88 17.54 -21.42
N THR A 42 -21.91 18.38 -21.08
CA THR A 42 -20.66 17.98 -20.40
C THR A 42 -20.91 17.41 -19.00
N SER A 43 -22.05 17.72 -18.37
CA SER A 43 -22.47 17.15 -17.10
C SER A 43 -22.61 15.63 -17.14
N LEU A 44 -22.88 15.05 -18.30
CA LEU A 44 -22.94 13.60 -18.49
C LEU A 44 -21.59 12.93 -18.18
N ILE A 45 -20.47 13.59 -18.55
CA ILE A 45 -19.12 13.13 -18.23
C ILE A 45 -18.89 13.14 -16.72
N GLY A 46 -19.34 14.20 -16.05
CA GLY A 46 -19.24 14.34 -14.60
C GLY A 46 -19.91 13.18 -13.84
N ILE A 47 -21.17 12.91 -14.19
CA ILE A 47 -21.99 11.89 -13.50
C ILE A 47 -21.54 10.47 -13.87
N ALA A 48 -21.27 10.21 -15.14
CA ALA A 48 -21.02 8.85 -15.61
C ALA A 48 -19.57 8.40 -15.43
N VAL A 49 -18.60 9.32 -15.44
CA VAL A 49 -17.16 9.00 -15.46
C VAL A 49 -16.44 9.57 -14.25
N VAL A 50 -16.47 10.89 -14.07
CA VAL A 50 -15.66 11.57 -13.04
C VAL A 50 -16.04 11.12 -11.64
N PHE A 51 -17.34 11.02 -11.33
CA PHE A 51 -17.77 10.61 -10.00
C PHE A 51 -17.39 9.16 -9.65
N PRO A 52 -17.70 8.14 -10.48
CA PRO A 52 -17.32 6.76 -10.18
C PRO A 52 -15.81 6.54 -10.09
N ILE A 53 -15.02 7.20 -10.94
CA ILE A 53 -13.57 7.01 -10.93
C ILE A 53 -12.92 7.63 -9.70
N VAL A 54 -13.35 8.82 -9.28
CA VAL A 54 -12.85 9.46 -8.05
C VAL A 54 -13.16 8.57 -6.83
N PHE A 55 -14.37 8.02 -6.77
CA PHE A 55 -14.74 7.09 -5.69
C PHE A 55 -13.87 5.83 -5.71
N SER A 56 -13.61 5.27 -6.89
CA SER A 56 -12.75 4.08 -7.04
C SER A 56 -11.30 4.37 -6.62
N ILE A 57 -10.73 5.49 -7.07
CA ILE A 57 -9.37 5.93 -6.69
C ILE A 57 -9.30 6.16 -5.18
N GLN A 58 -10.29 6.81 -4.58
CA GLN A 58 -10.31 7.04 -3.13
C GLN A 58 -10.38 5.72 -2.34
N ALA A 59 -11.18 4.75 -2.80
CA ALA A 59 -11.25 3.43 -2.20
C ALA A 59 -9.91 2.68 -2.31
N ALA A 60 -9.26 2.73 -3.48
CA ALA A 60 -7.95 2.16 -3.73
C ALA A 60 -6.87 2.78 -2.82
N TYR A 61 -6.79 4.11 -2.78
CA TYR A 61 -5.88 4.84 -1.90
C TYR A 61 -6.08 4.49 -0.42
N ARG A 62 -7.34 4.43 0.04
CA ARG A 62 -7.63 4.05 1.42
C ARG A 62 -7.16 2.63 1.75
N ARG A 63 -7.29 1.68 0.83
CA ARG A 63 -6.80 0.30 1.03
C ARG A 63 -5.28 0.26 1.20
N ARG A 64 -4.54 1.05 0.40
CA ARG A 64 -3.09 1.22 0.55
C ARG A 64 -2.73 1.75 1.92
N GLU A 65 -3.39 2.83 2.35
CA GLU A 65 -3.14 3.44 3.68
C GLU A 65 -3.46 2.47 4.83
N GLU A 66 -4.53 1.68 4.71
CA GLU A 66 -4.84 0.62 5.67
C GLU A 66 -3.77 -0.49 5.68
N GLY A 67 -3.28 -0.90 4.51
CA GLY A 67 -2.14 -1.81 4.40
C GLY A 67 -0.89 -1.30 5.13
N LEU A 68 -0.50 -0.04 4.90
CA LEU A 68 0.65 0.59 5.57
C LEU A 68 0.48 0.63 7.10
N ARG A 69 -0.74 0.88 7.59
CA ARG A 69 -1.04 0.85 9.03
C ARG A 69 -0.83 -0.53 9.63
N PHE A 70 -1.27 -1.59 8.95
CA PHE A 70 -1.06 -2.96 9.40
C PHE A 70 0.44 -3.32 9.41
N PHE A 71 1.19 -2.93 8.39
CA PHE A 71 2.65 -3.11 8.35
C PHE A 71 3.37 -2.40 9.51
N SER A 72 2.99 -1.15 9.80
CA SER A 72 3.53 -0.40 10.94
C SER A 72 3.20 -1.08 12.28
N SER A 73 1.95 -1.54 12.45
CA SER A 73 1.51 -2.25 13.65
C SER A 73 2.24 -3.58 13.82
N MET A 74 2.36 -4.40 12.76
CA MET A 74 3.11 -5.66 12.78
C MET A 74 4.56 -5.45 13.20
N LYS A 75 5.25 -4.47 12.59
CA LYS A 75 6.63 -4.12 12.94
C LYS A 75 6.76 -3.72 14.42
N SER A 76 5.87 -2.87 14.91
CA SER A 76 5.89 -2.39 16.29
C SER A 76 5.69 -3.52 17.30
N HIS A 77 4.67 -4.36 17.13
CA HIS A 77 4.40 -5.47 18.04
C HIS A 77 5.47 -6.57 17.97
N THR A 78 6.05 -6.81 16.79
CA THR A 78 7.19 -7.75 16.64
C THR A 78 8.44 -7.21 17.34
N MET A 79 8.68 -5.89 17.31
CA MET A 79 9.76 -5.27 18.07
C MET A 79 9.50 -5.33 19.58
N ALA A 80 8.26 -5.14 20.03
CA ALA A 80 7.90 -5.31 21.43
C ALA A 80 8.13 -6.76 21.90
N LEU A 81 7.80 -7.76 21.07
CA LEU A 81 8.15 -9.16 21.33
C LEU A 81 9.66 -9.38 21.41
N PHE A 82 10.44 -8.72 20.55
CA PHE A 82 11.90 -8.78 20.58
C PHE A 82 12.46 -8.26 21.91
N PHE A 83 12.01 -7.09 22.37
CA PHE A 83 12.45 -6.53 23.66
C PHE A 83 11.97 -7.35 24.86
N ALA A 84 10.74 -7.86 24.84
CA ALA A 84 10.21 -8.71 25.90
C ALA A 84 11.10 -9.95 26.15
N HIS A 85 11.48 -10.65 25.09
CA HIS A 85 12.34 -11.83 25.23
C HIS A 85 13.79 -11.49 25.55
N ARG A 86 14.30 -10.35 25.11
CA ARG A 86 15.65 -9.92 25.44
C ARG A 86 15.79 -9.47 26.90
N ASP A 87 14.83 -8.68 27.39
CA ASP A 87 14.96 -7.92 28.64
C ASP A 87 14.33 -8.61 29.84
N TRP A 88 13.27 -9.40 29.65
CA TRP A 88 12.54 -10.00 30.79
C TRP A 88 13.19 -11.28 31.31
N LEU A 89 14.19 -11.80 30.62
CA LEU A 89 14.89 -13.00 31.06
C LEU A 89 15.90 -12.67 32.17
N PRO A 90 15.82 -13.35 33.33
CA PRO A 90 16.75 -13.11 34.43
C PRO A 90 18.21 -13.43 34.09
N LYS A 91 18.42 -14.35 33.14
CA LYS A 91 19.73 -14.74 32.62
C LYS A 91 19.68 -14.66 31.10
N PRO A 92 20.40 -13.70 30.49
CA PRO A 92 20.47 -13.60 29.03
C PRO A 92 21.12 -14.87 28.46
N GLU A 93 20.40 -15.59 27.59
CA GLU A 93 20.99 -16.69 26.84
C GLU A 93 21.67 -16.13 25.57
N PRO A 94 22.97 -16.39 25.31
CA PRO A 94 23.71 -15.74 24.22
C PRO A 94 23.12 -15.94 22.82
N HIS A 95 22.44 -17.06 22.57
CA HIS A 95 21.93 -17.43 21.24
C HIS A 95 20.46 -17.06 21.01
N GLN A 96 19.74 -16.66 22.06
CA GLN A 96 18.30 -16.44 21.99
C GLN A 96 17.90 -15.17 21.22
N PRO A 97 18.61 -14.02 21.33
CA PRO A 97 18.32 -12.87 20.48
C PRO A 97 18.50 -13.17 18.99
N ALA A 98 19.45 -14.04 18.64
CA ALA A 98 19.67 -14.49 17.26
C ALA A 98 18.54 -15.39 16.76
N ARG A 99 18.13 -16.40 17.56
CA ARG A 99 16.98 -17.28 17.26
C ARG A 99 15.68 -16.50 17.10
N LEU A 100 15.42 -15.54 18.00
CA LEU A 100 14.22 -14.71 17.93
C LEU A 100 14.23 -13.83 16.69
N ARG A 101 15.38 -13.23 16.36
CA ARG A 101 15.54 -12.45 15.14
C ARG A 101 15.25 -13.29 13.91
N GLU A 102 15.81 -14.51 13.83
CA GLU A 102 15.55 -15.45 12.72
C GLU A 102 14.06 -15.77 12.57
N HIS A 103 13.34 -16.00 13.67
CA HIS A 103 11.90 -16.24 13.61
C HIS A 103 11.12 -14.99 13.20
N CYS A 104 11.50 -13.79 13.66
CA CYS A 104 10.86 -12.54 13.27
C CYS A 104 11.12 -12.17 11.80
N THR A 105 12.35 -12.35 11.30
CA THR A 105 12.69 -12.07 9.89
C THR A 105 12.05 -13.11 8.97
N GLY A 106 12.07 -14.38 9.35
CA GLY A 106 11.38 -15.45 8.63
C GLY A 106 9.86 -15.22 8.58
N LEU A 107 9.28 -14.72 9.67
CA LEU A 107 7.87 -14.32 9.70
C LEU A 107 7.58 -13.21 8.67
N PHE A 108 8.35 -12.13 8.66
CA PHE A 108 8.13 -11.04 7.70
C PHE A 108 8.29 -11.48 6.26
N HIS A 109 9.29 -12.32 5.97
CA HIS A 109 9.48 -12.88 4.63
C HIS A 109 8.31 -13.76 4.20
N ALA A 110 7.84 -14.66 5.08
CA ALA A 110 6.68 -15.51 4.80
C ALA A 110 5.38 -14.70 4.63
N ILE A 111 5.20 -13.62 5.41
CA ILE A 111 4.07 -12.71 5.25
C ILE A 111 4.15 -12.01 3.89
N GLY A 112 5.29 -11.44 3.53
CA GLY A 112 5.49 -10.80 2.23
C GLY A 112 5.15 -11.73 1.06
N GLU A 113 5.62 -12.98 1.12
CA GLU A 113 5.31 -13.99 0.12
C GLU A 113 3.82 -14.39 0.08
N ASP A 114 3.13 -14.50 1.22
CA ASP A 114 1.68 -14.84 1.25
C ASP A 114 0.78 -13.70 0.76
N LEU A 115 1.20 -12.45 1.01
CA LEU A 115 0.47 -11.26 0.57
C LEU A 115 0.57 -11.06 -0.95
N LEU A 116 1.69 -11.42 -1.57
CA LEU A 116 1.88 -11.36 -3.02
C LEU A 116 0.87 -12.27 -3.75
N PRO A 117 0.19 -11.78 -4.81
CA PRO A 117 -0.75 -12.61 -5.57
C PRO A 117 -0.14 -13.89 -6.13
N ALA A 118 1.13 -13.86 -6.55
CA ALA A 118 1.85 -15.01 -7.11
C ALA A 118 2.35 -16.01 -6.06
N GLY A 119 2.61 -15.56 -4.82
CA GLY A 119 3.12 -16.41 -3.74
C GLY A 119 2.02 -17.05 -2.90
N ARG A 120 0.83 -16.47 -2.89
CA ARG A 120 -0.30 -16.90 -2.06
C ARG A 120 -0.71 -18.35 -2.29
N SER A 121 -0.55 -19.17 -1.25
CA SER A 121 -0.90 -20.58 -1.24
C SER A 121 -1.21 -21.06 0.19
N ASP A 122 -1.84 -22.23 0.33
CA ASP A 122 -2.00 -22.84 1.65
C ASP A 122 -0.64 -23.17 2.30
N SER A 123 0.39 -23.44 1.50
CA SER A 123 1.76 -23.66 1.97
C SER A 123 2.42 -22.40 2.53
N THR A 124 2.29 -21.24 1.88
CA THR A 124 2.85 -19.97 2.40
C THR A 124 2.14 -19.56 3.67
N ARG A 125 0.80 -19.69 3.71
CA ARG A 125 0.04 -19.47 4.94
C ARG A 125 0.50 -20.40 6.06
N ALA A 126 0.68 -21.69 5.79
CA ALA A 126 1.18 -22.64 6.79
C ALA A 126 2.57 -22.25 7.32
N ARG A 127 3.45 -21.71 6.46
CA ARG A 127 4.75 -21.18 6.89
C ARG A 127 4.62 -19.98 7.84
N VAL A 128 3.74 -19.01 7.53
CA VAL A 128 3.45 -17.87 8.42
C VAL A 128 3.00 -18.36 9.80
N TYR A 129 2.03 -19.27 9.84
CA TYR A 129 1.55 -19.87 11.10
C TYR A 129 2.61 -20.74 11.79
N GLY A 130 3.53 -21.34 11.04
CA GLY A 130 4.71 -22.01 11.57
C GLY A 130 5.62 -21.07 12.37
N HIS A 131 5.85 -19.85 11.86
CA HIS A 131 6.58 -18.81 12.58
C HIS A 131 5.82 -18.30 13.81
N PHE A 132 4.50 -18.09 13.72
CA PHE A 132 3.69 -17.75 14.89
C PHE A 132 3.75 -18.83 15.97
N SER A 133 3.69 -20.10 15.57
CA SER A 133 3.83 -21.23 16.48
C SER A 133 5.21 -21.28 17.13
N ALA A 134 6.28 -20.97 16.38
CA ALA A 134 7.63 -20.88 16.92
C ALA A 134 7.77 -19.74 17.95
N LEU A 135 7.28 -18.54 17.63
CA LEU A 135 7.26 -17.41 18.56
C LEU A 135 6.43 -17.71 19.81
N SER A 136 5.29 -18.38 19.67
CA SER A 136 4.47 -18.81 20.81
C SER A 136 5.22 -19.79 21.71
N ARG A 137 6.07 -20.67 21.17
CA ARG A 137 6.90 -21.57 21.97
C ARG A 137 8.00 -20.83 22.74
N LEU A 138 8.51 -19.72 22.21
CA LEU A 138 9.47 -18.88 22.95
C LEU A 138 8.85 -18.25 24.20
N HIS A 139 7.52 -18.00 24.23
CA HIS A 139 6.85 -17.56 25.45
C HIS A 139 6.93 -18.60 26.58
N GLU A 140 7.08 -19.89 26.27
CA GLU A 140 7.29 -20.92 27.29
C GLU A 140 8.68 -20.82 27.93
N GLU A 141 9.68 -20.28 27.22
CA GLU A 141 11.00 -19.98 27.78
C GLU A 141 10.88 -18.85 28.83
N LEU A 142 10.07 -17.82 28.59
CA LEU A 142 9.75 -16.78 29.59
C LEU A 142 9.06 -17.38 30.83
N ARG A 143 8.10 -18.29 30.62
CA ARG A 143 7.41 -18.96 31.73
C ARG A 143 8.36 -19.83 32.55
N ALA A 144 9.23 -20.59 31.88
CA ALA A 144 10.24 -21.42 32.53
C ALA A 144 11.26 -20.60 33.32
N ALA A 145 11.56 -19.38 32.87
CA ALA A 145 12.41 -18.41 33.55
C ALA A 145 11.74 -17.69 34.74
N ALA A 146 10.53 -18.11 35.13
CA ALA A 146 9.75 -17.53 36.23
C ALA A 146 9.40 -16.03 36.05
N VAL A 147 9.30 -15.56 34.81
CA VAL A 147 8.73 -14.24 34.48
C VAL A 147 7.28 -14.18 34.96
N THR A 148 6.83 -13.01 35.41
CA THR A 148 5.50 -12.90 36.01
C THR A 148 4.39 -13.26 35.00
N PRO A 149 3.29 -13.91 35.44
CA PRO A 149 2.20 -14.27 34.53
C PRO A 149 1.60 -13.08 33.77
N SER A 150 1.64 -11.88 34.35
CA SER A 150 1.15 -10.65 33.73
C SER A 150 2.04 -10.17 32.58
N GLU A 151 3.37 -10.31 32.70
CA GLU A 151 4.32 -10.02 31.62
C GLU A 151 4.21 -11.05 30.50
N VAL A 152 4.14 -12.35 30.83
CA VAL A 152 3.91 -13.40 29.82
C VAL A 152 2.57 -13.19 29.09
N SER A 153 1.53 -12.74 29.79
CA SER A 153 0.26 -12.35 29.17
C SER A 153 0.41 -11.19 28.17
N ARG A 154 1.25 -10.19 28.47
CA ARG A 154 1.56 -9.09 27.54
C ARG A 154 2.28 -9.59 26.28
N ALA A 155 3.25 -10.50 26.41
CA ALA A 155 3.90 -11.11 25.25
C ALA A 155 2.90 -11.86 24.36
N ASN A 156 1.99 -12.64 24.95
CA ASN A 156 0.92 -13.30 24.20
C ASN A 156 -0.02 -12.30 23.49
N GLN A 157 -0.33 -11.16 24.11
CA GLN A 157 -1.13 -10.11 23.48
C GLN A 157 -0.39 -9.49 22.28
N TYR A 158 0.92 -9.26 22.38
CA TYR A 158 1.70 -8.76 21.23
C TYR A 158 1.69 -9.76 20.08
N LEU A 159 1.89 -11.06 20.34
CA LEU A 159 1.81 -12.08 19.30
C LEU A 159 0.43 -12.16 18.66
N SER A 160 -0.63 -12.22 19.48
CA SER A 160 -2.02 -12.22 19.01
C SER A 160 -2.31 -10.98 18.14
N ARG A 161 -1.76 -9.83 18.52
CA ARG A 161 -1.89 -8.61 17.71
C ARG A 161 -1.18 -8.74 16.36
N VAL A 162 0.05 -9.26 16.30
CA VAL A 162 0.72 -9.49 15.00
C VAL A 162 -0.10 -10.45 14.13
N MET A 163 -0.68 -11.51 14.70
CA MET A 163 -1.54 -12.47 13.98
C MET A 163 -2.79 -11.79 13.41
N LEU A 164 -3.46 -10.93 14.19
CA LEU A 164 -4.62 -10.16 13.75
C LEU A 164 -4.25 -9.25 12.57
N GLU A 165 -3.18 -8.48 12.70
CA GLU A 165 -2.75 -7.52 11.68
C GLU A 165 -2.37 -8.23 10.36
N TYR A 166 -1.77 -9.41 10.45
CA TYR A 166 -1.51 -10.28 9.29
C TYR A 166 -2.81 -10.72 8.61
N GLU A 167 -3.80 -11.23 9.35
CA GLU A 167 -5.09 -11.65 8.75
C GLU A 167 -5.86 -10.47 8.14
N MET A 168 -5.78 -9.28 8.77
CA MET A 168 -6.37 -8.06 8.20
C MET A 168 -5.68 -7.66 6.89
N ALA A 169 -4.34 -7.64 6.85
CA ALA A 169 -3.58 -7.37 5.62
C ALA A 169 -3.90 -8.39 4.52
N ARG A 170 -4.00 -9.67 4.88
CA ARG A 170 -4.37 -10.75 3.97
C ARG A 170 -5.78 -10.57 3.40
N ASN A 171 -6.73 -10.13 4.22
CA ASN A 171 -8.08 -9.82 3.76
C ASN A 171 -8.10 -8.68 2.73
N ILE A 172 -7.33 -7.60 2.95
CA ILE A 172 -7.22 -6.52 1.95
C ILE A 172 -6.66 -7.09 0.64
N SER A 173 -5.61 -7.91 0.73
CA SER A 173 -4.94 -8.49 -0.44
C SER A 173 -5.80 -9.53 -1.18
N MET A 174 -6.71 -10.23 -0.49
CA MET A 174 -7.65 -11.17 -1.10
C MET A 174 -8.87 -10.47 -1.71
N TYR A 175 -9.48 -9.55 -0.96
CA TYR A 175 -10.73 -8.90 -1.35
C TYR A 175 -10.42 -7.53 -1.93
N ARG A 176 -10.27 -7.48 -3.26
CA ARG A 176 -10.06 -6.25 -4.05
C ARG A 176 -11.31 -5.39 -4.18
N THR A 177 -11.23 -4.21 -4.81
CA THR A 177 -12.45 -3.40 -5.05
C THR A 177 -13.43 -4.16 -5.93
N PRO A 178 -14.75 -3.92 -5.82
CA PRO A 178 -15.75 -4.65 -6.59
C PRO A 178 -15.48 -4.61 -8.10
N ARG A 179 -15.37 -5.80 -8.72
CA ARG A 179 -15.08 -5.92 -10.16
C ARG A 179 -16.09 -5.18 -11.05
N ALA A 180 -17.35 -5.11 -10.61
CA ALA A 180 -18.41 -4.43 -11.35
C ALA A 180 -18.18 -2.91 -11.48
N LEU A 181 -17.75 -2.24 -10.41
CA LEU A 181 -17.49 -0.80 -10.42
C LEU A 181 -16.31 -0.46 -11.34
N ARG A 182 -15.25 -1.28 -11.30
CA ARG A 182 -14.09 -1.13 -12.18
C ARG A 182 -14.42 -1.37 -13.65
N ALA A 183 -15.14 -2.45 -13.95
CA ALA A 183 -15.57 -2.75 -15.32
C ALA A 183 -16.47 -1.63 -15.89
N TYR A 184 -17.37 -1.10 -15.06
CA TYR A 184 -18.18 0.06 -15.40
C TYR A 184 -17.31 1.27 -15.77
N SER A 185 -16.39 1.68 -14.89
CA SER A 185 -15.53 2.86 -15.13
C SER A 185 -14.67 2.69 -16.39
N ARG A 186 -14.02 1.52 -16.55
CA ARG A 186 -13.16 1.23 -17.70
C ARG A 186 -13.91 1.24 -19.03
N PHE A 187 -15.15 0.76 -19.04
CA PHE A 187 -16.00 0.83 -20.23
C PHE A 187 -16.25 2.29 -20.62
N PHE A 188 -16.71 3.11 -19.68
CA PHE A 188 -17.06 4.50 -19.98
C PHE A 188 -15.83 5.36 -20.31
N LEU A 189 -14.69 5.18 -19.64
CA LEU A 189 -13.45 5.92 -19.95
C LEU A 189 -12.98 5.76 -21.40
N ASN A 190 -13.17 4.57 -21.97
CA ASN A 190 -12.79 4.28 -23.35
C ASN A 190 -13.86 4.71 -24.37
N VAL A 191 -15.14 4.63 -24.00
CA VAL A 191 -16.27 4.97 -24.90
C VAL A 191 -16.49 6.49 -25.00
N PHE A 192 -16.32 7.24 -23.91
CA PHE A 192 -16.66 8.67 -23.87
C PHE A 192 -15.87 9.53 -24.87
N PRO A 193 -14.54 9.39 -25.04
CA PRO A 193 -13.80 10.14 -26.06
C PRO A 193 -14.35 9.95 -27.48
N ILE A 194 -14.93 8.77 -27.76
CA ILE A 194 -15.51 8.44 -29.05
C ILE A 194 -16.94 8.99 -29.15
N ALA A 195 -17.76 8.76 -28.13
CA ALA A 195 -19.15 9.22 -28.10
C ALA A 195 -19.28 10.75 -28.17
N PHE A 196 -18.31 11.49 -27.65
CA PHE A 196 -18.28 12.95 -27.66
C PHE A 196 -17.69 13.56 -28.95
N ALA A 197 -17.27 12.74 -29.92
CA ALA A 197 -16.73 13.21 -31.20
C ALA A 197 -17.65 14.21 -31.95
N PRO A 198 -19.00 14.06 -31.98
CA PRO A 198 -19.88 15.05 -32.59
C PRO A 198 -19.82 16.43 -31.89
N SER A 199 -19.56 16.47 -30.58
CA SER A 199 -19.39 17.72 -29.83
C SER A 199 -18.02 18.35 -30.08
N PHE A 200 -16.98 17.54 -30.27
CA PHE A 200 -15.67 18.04 -30.69
C PHE A 200 -15.73 18.59 -32.13
N ALA A 201 -16.49 17.97 -33.03
CA ALA A 201 -16.74 18.50 -34.36
C ALA A 201 -17.50 19.83 -34.32
N LEU A 202 -18.56 19.92 -33.49
CA LEU A 202 -19.29 21.17 -33.25
C LEU A 202 -18.36 22.29 -32.75
N LEU A 203 -17.39 21.97 -31.90
CA LEU A 203 -16.41 22.93 -31.39
C LEU A 203 -15.51 23.48 -32.51
N SER A 204 -15.08 22.63 -33.45
CA SER A 204 -14.34 23.09 -34.64
C SER A 204 -15.18 24.01 -35.54
N ASP A 205 -16.48 23.73 -35.68
CA ASP A 205 -17.37 24.56 -36.52
C ASP A 205 -17.68 25.91 -35.89
N LYS A 206 -17.80 25.97 -34.55
CA LYS A 206 -17.91 27.23 -33.79
C LYS A 206 -16.67 28.12 -33.93
N HIS A 207 -15.52 27.56 -34.30
CA HIS A 207 -14.25 28.28 -34.46
C HIS A 207 -13.62 28.06 -35.85
N PRO A 208 -14.19 28.65 -36.93
CA PRO A 208 -13.75 28.39 -38.30
C PRO A 208 -12.27 28.75 -38.57
N GLY A 209 -11.74 29.77 -37.88
CA GLY A 209 -10.34 30.17 -38.00
C GLY A 209 -9.34 29.20 -37.36
N LEU A 210 -9.82 28.26 -36.53
CA LEU A 210 -8.99 27.30 -35.79
C LEU A 210 -9.61 25.89 -35.92
N PRO A 211 -9.63 25.32 -37.14
CA PRO A 211 -10.32 24.06 -37.44
C PRO A 211 -9.79 22.86 -36.64
N TRP A 212 -8.57 22.94 -36.13
CA TRP A 212 -7.89 21.90 -35.37
C TRP A 212 -8.28 21.84 -33.88
N VAL A 213 -9.07 22.80 -33.39
CA VAL A 213 -9.45 22.87 -31.95
C VAL A 213 -10.26 21.65 -31.51
N GLY A 214 -11.23 21.18 -32.30
CA GLY A 214 -12.01 19.97 -32.00
C GLY A 214 -11.13 18.73 -31.82
N PRO A 215 -10.36 18.31 -32.85
CA PRO A 215 -9.43 17.19 -32.73
C PRO A 215 -8.41 17.34 -31.60
N PHE A 216 -7.91 18.56 -31.35
CA PHE A 216 -7.00 18.82 -30.23
C PHE A 216 -7.66 18.54 -28.88
N VAL A 217 -8.89 19.05 -28.66
CA VAL A 217 -9.64 18.79 -27.43
C VAL A 217 -9.98 17.31 -27.29
N ALA A 218 -10.28 16.61 -28.38
CA ALA A 218 -10.51 15.16 -28.39
C ALA A 218 -9.30 14.37 -27.86
N VAL A 219 -8.09 14.73 -28.29
CA VAL A 219 -6.84 14.15 -27.78
C VAL A 219 -6.66 14.48 -26.30
N LEU A 220 -6.88 15.73 -25.89
CA LEU A 220 -6.75 16.15 -24.50
C LEU A 220 -7.70 15.35 -23.58
N TYR A 221 -8.96 15.19 -23.98
CA TYR A 221 -9.94 14.38 -23.25
C TYR A 221 -9.49 12.93 -23.12
N THR A 222 -8.97 12.35 -24.21
CA THR A 222 -8.46 10.98 -24.18
C THR A 222 -7.31 10.83 -23.20
N ILE A 223 -6.33 11.74 -23.24
CA ILE A 223 -5.18 11.71 -22.32
C ILE A 223 -5.69 11.77 -20.87
N VAL A 224 -6.58 12.71 -20.54
CA VAL A 224 -7.09 12.85 -19.17
C VAL A 224 -7.82 11.58 -18.72
N LEU A 225 -8.74 11.06 -19.51
CA LEU A 225 -9.54 9.89 -19.12
C LEU A 225 -8.70 8.61 -19.02
N VAL A 226 -7.82 8.34 -19.98
CA VAL A 226 -6.98 7.14 -19.93
C VAL A 226 -5.94 7.23 -18.82
N THR A 227 -5.41 8.42 -18.51
CA THR A 227 -4.51 8.60 -17.36
C THR A 227 -5.22 8.26 -16.04
N LEU A 228 -6.48 8.67 -15.89
CA LEU A 228 -7.25 8.32 -14.68
C LEU A 228 -7.53 6.81 -14.58
N ASP A 229 -7.72 6.12 -15.71
CA ASP A 229 -7.83 4.65 -15.77
C ASP A 229 -6.56 3.98 -15.22
N HIS A 230 -5.39 4.40 -15.72
CA HIS A 230 -4.10 3.84 -15.25
C HIS A 230 -3.84 4.13 -13.77
N ILE A 231 -4.07 5.35 -13.28
CA ILE A 231 -3.91 5.68 -11.85
C ILE A 231 -4.80 4.79 -10.99
N GLN A 232 -6.05 4.54 -11.43
CA GLN A 232 -6.96 3.65 -10.72
C GLN A 232 -6.48 2.19 -10.75
N GLU A 233 -5.89 1.72 -11.85
CA GLU A 233 -5.33 0.38 -11.96
C GLU A 233 -4.08 0.19 -11.08
N GLU A 234 -3.17 1.17 -11.05
CA GLU A 234 -1.94 1.13 -10.24
C GLU A 234 -2.24 1.11 -8.73
N LEU A 235 -3.23 1.88 -8.27
CA LEU A 235 -3.56 1.93 -6.84
C LEU A 235 -4.38 0.73 -6.35
N GLU A 236 -4.87 -0.13 -7.24
CA GLU A 236 -5.86 -1.17 -6.93
C GLU A 236 -5.31 -2.28 -6.03
N ASP A 237 -4.08 -2.74 -6.28
CA ASP A 237 -3.40 -3.76 -5.48
C ASP A 237 -2.07 -3.27 -4.92
N PRO A 238 -2.05 -2.74 -3.68
CA PRO A 238 -0.85 -2.15 -3.10
C PRO A 238 0.23 -3.17 -2.69
N PHE A 239 0.02 -4.46 -2.96
CA PHE A 239 0.92 -5.54 -2.56
C PHE A 239 1.57 -6.26 -3.74
N ASP A 240 1.22 -5.95 -4.99
CA ASP A 240 1.69 -6.73 -6.15
C ASP A 240 3.10 -6.34 -6.63
N GLY A 241 3.60 -5.18 -6.22
CA GLY A 241 4.96 -4.72 -6.48
C GLY A 241 5.15 -4.21 -7.90
N LEU A 242 4.06 -3.92 -8.62
CA LEU A 242 4.07 -3.38 -9.97
C LEU A 242 3.95 -1.85 -9.98
N GLY A 243 3.21 -1.28 -9.02
CA GLY A 243 3.00 0.15 -8.90
C GLY A 243 4.17 0.86 -8.23
N ASP A 244 4.48 2.08 -8.69
CA ASP A 244 5.53 2.92 -8.09
C ASP A 244 5.25 3.24 -6.62
N ASP A 245 3.97 3.25 -6.23
CA ASP A 245 3.49 3.58 -4.88
C ASP A 245 3.18 2.34 -4.00
N ASP A 246 3.57 1.14 -4.43
CA ASP A 246 3.29 -0.10 -3.70
C ASP A 246 4.01 -0.20 -2.35
N ILE A 247 3.43 -1.02 -1.47
CA ILE A 247 3.97 -1.25 -0.14
C ILE A 247 5.20 -2.15 -0.25
N ASN A 248 6.33 -1.65 0.25
CA ASN A 248 7.53 -2.48 0.41
C ASN A 248 7.29 -3.55 1.48
N LEU A 249 7.14 -4.80 1.02
CA LEU A 249 6.87 -5.96 1.89
C LEU A 249 8.13 -6.45 2.63
N ASP A 250 9.32 -6.03 2.22
CA ASP A 250 10.57 -6.41 2.89
C ASP A 250 10.83 -5.56 4.13
N LEU A 251 10.19 -5.96 5.23
CA LEU A 251 10.41 -5.38 6.55
C LEU A 251 11.77 -5.71 7.16
N THR A 252 12.51 -6.68 6.60
CA THR A 252 13.80 -7.16 7.12
C THR A 252 14.83 -6.04 7.15
N ASN A 253 14.89 -5.25 6.08
CA ASN A 253 15.84 -4.13 5.94
C ASN A 253 15.64 -3.04 7.01
N SER A 254 14.42 -2.90 7.53
CA SER A 254 14.14 -1.97 8.63
C SER A 254 14.31 -2.60 10.00
N PHE A 255 14.01 -3.89 10.14
CA PHE A 255 13.97 -4.58 11.43
C PHE A 255 15.35 -5.05 11.89
N VAL A 256 16.13 -5.69 11.02
CA VAL A 256 17.44 -6.27 11.38
C VAL A 256 18.42 -5.22 11.93
N PRO A 257 18.63 -4.06 11.27
CA PRO A 257 19.57 -3.06 11.79
C PRO A 257 19.19 -2.52 13.17
N LEU A 258 17.88 -2.37 13.44
CA LEU A 258 17.38 -1.96 14.75
C LEU A 258 17.69 -3.02 15.81
N THR A 259 17.39 -4.29 15.54
CA THR A 259 17.70 -5.34 16.52
C THR A 259 19.20 -5.47 16.77
N GLU A 260 20.05 -5.27 15.76
CA GLU A 260 21.50 -5.32 15.90
C GLU A 260 22.06 -4.20 16.77
N SER A 261 21.62 -2.96 16.55
CA SER A 261 22.07 -1.81 17.35
C SER A 261 21.73 -1.99 18.83
N PHE A 262 20.58 -2.59 19.12
CA PHE A 262 20.10 -2.83 20.48
C PHE A 262 20.56 -4.17 21.09
N THR A 263 21.22 -5.04 20.33
CA THR A 263 21.87 -6.25 20.89
C THR A 263 23.29 -5.94 21.38
N ARG A 264 23.96 -4.90 20.84
CA ARG A 264 25.33 -4.52 21.21
C ARG A 264 25.44 -3.64 22.46
N LEU A 265 24.31 -3.17 23.01
CA LEU A 265 24.27 -2.42 24.26
C LEU A 265 24.17 -3.42 25.42
N GLU A 266 25.29 -4.04 25.79
CA GLU A 266 25.41 -4.65 27.12
C GLU A 266 25.26 -3.58 28.21
N PRO A 267 24.71 -3.93 29.39
CA PRO A 267 24.51 -2.98 30.46
C PRO A 267 25.86 -2.68 31.13
N THR A 268 26.54 -1.62 30.71
CA THR A 268 27.41 -0.90 31.66
C THR A 268 26.51 -0.15 32.63
N ALA A 269 26.13 -0.80 33.73
CA ALA A 269 25.85 -0.11 34.98
C ALA A 269 26.84 -0.67 36.01
N PRO A 270 27.52 0.20 36.77
CA PRO A 270 26.82 0.94 37.81
C PRO A 270 27.27 2.40 37.92
N HIS A 271 26.34 3.34 38.11
CA HIS A 271 26.50 4.51 38.98
C HIS A 271 25.16 5.24 39.05
N LEU A 272 24.17 4.64 39.72
CA LEU A 272 23.20 5.44 40.47
C LEU A 272 23.84 5.67 41.84
N HIS A 273 24.73 6.67 41.91
CA HIS A 273 25.05 7.27 43.19
C HIS A 273 23.78 7.95 43.68
N SER A 274 23.21 7.36 44.73
CA SER A 274 22.67 8.06 45.89
C SER A 274 22.49 9.57 45.68
N ILE A 275 21.30 9.98 45.25
CA ILE A 275 20.81 11.31 45.56
C ILE A 275 20.55 11.30 47.06
N GLU A 276 21.53 11.78 47.84
CA GLU A 276 21.31 12.16 49.23
C GLU A 276 20.20 13.22 49.24
N PHE A 277 19.05 12.85 49.79
CA PHE A 277 18.09 13.82 50.30
C PHE A 277 18.73 14.42 51.55
N SER A 278 19.24 15.65 51.42
CA SER A 278 19.58 16.47 52.58
C SER A 278 18.30 16.81 53.33
N GLU A 279 18.09 16.16 54.46
CA GLU A 279 17.13 16.56 55.49
C GLU A 279 17.53 17.94 56.01
N ALA A 280 16.78 18.97 55.60
CA ALA A 280 16.76 20.23 56.31
C ALA A 280 15.85 20.06 57.54
N GLU A 281 16.43 19.55 58.63
CA GLU A 281 15.87 19.74 59.97
C GLU A 281 16.18 21.15 60.48
N GLN A 282 15.20 21.67 61.21
CA GLN A 282 15.10 22.98 61.82
C GLN A 282 16.10 23.19 62.96
N GLY A 283 16.51 24.45 63.17
CA GLY A 283 16.69 25.03 64.51
C GLY A 283 18.12 25.27 64.97
N ASP A 284 18.58 26.52 64.84
CA ASP A 284 18.73 27.45 65.99
C ASP A 284 18.67 28.91 65.49
#